data_AF-A0A7W0KRL8-F1
#
_entry.id   AF-A0A7W0KRL8-F1
#
_cell.length_a   1.000
_cell.length_b   1.000
_cell.length_c   1.000
_cell.angle_alpha   90.00
_cell.angle_beta   90.00
_cell.angle_gamma   90.00
#
_symmetry.space_group_name_H-M   'P 1'
#
loop_
_entity.id
_entity.type
_entity.pdbx_description
1 polymer ?
#
loop_
_entity_poly.entity_id
_entity_poly.type
_entity_poly.pdbx_seq_one_letter_code
_entity_poly.pdbx_strand_id
1 'polypeptide(L)' 'GFSRVSGALHLRDTDRRFARYVGSTLGAAAVGSEHLADAHVAAAAAEAGGGVVVTSHPDDLALLCAPYQFVTVEPL' A
#
# COMPACT_ATOMS: atom_id res chain seq x y z
N GLY A 1 12.32 -8.79 0.33
CA GLY A 1 11.95 -8.18 1.62
C GLY A 1 11.90 -9.27 2.64
N PHE A 2 12.17 -8.97 3.90
CA PHE A 2 11.87 -9.91 4.98
C PHE A 2 10.35 -9.85 5.22
N SER A 3 9.67 -10.99 5.07
CA SER A 3 8.27 -11.17 5.45
C SER A 3 8.23 -12.20 6.57
N ARG A 4 7.42 -11.94 7.60
CA ARG A 4 7.18 -12.88 8.71
C ARG A 4 5.76 -13.41 8.61
N VAL A 5 5.59 -14.71 8.80
CA VAL A 5 4.27 -15.33 8.92
C VAL A 5 3.97 -15.53 10.40
N SER A 6 2.85 -14.97 10.88
CA SER A 6 2.34 -15.19 12.23
C SER A 6 0.92 -15.73 12.12
N GLY A 7 0.75 -17.05 12.24
CA GLY A 7 -0.54 -17.69 11.96
C GLY A 7 -0.95 -17.54 10.49
N ALA A 8 -2.15 -16.98 10.23
CA ALA A 8 -2.70 -16.74 8.89
C ALA A 8 -2.35 -15.37 8.29
N LEU A 9 -1.52 -14.57 8.97
CA LEU A 9 -1.15 -13.22 8.54
C LEU A 9 0.29 -13.18 8.02
N HIS A 10 0.46 -12.59 6.84
CA HIS A 10 1.75 -12.23 6.28
C HIS A 10 2.08 -10.79 6.65
N LEU A 11 3.15 -10.59 7.41
CA LEU A 11 3.65 -9.28 7.78
C LEU A 11 4.70 -8.82 6.79
N ARG A 12 4.61 -7.55 6.41
CA ARG A 12 5.60 -6.87 5.56
C ARG A 12 6.35 -5.83 6.37
N ASP A 13 7.61 -6.10 6.67
CA ASP A 13 8.48 -5.12 7.34
C ASP A 13 8.83 -3.97 6.40
N THR A 14 8.85 -2.74 6.91
CA THR A 14 9.36 -1.58 6.17
C THR A 14 10.88 -1.56 6.14
N ASP A 15 11.46 -2.36 5.23
CA ASP A 15 12.88 -2.28 4.90
C ASP A 15 13.19 -1.10 3.96
N ARG A 16 14.48 -0.83 3.72
CA ARG A 16 14.91 0.29 2.86
C ARG A 16 14.34 0.22 1.44
N ARG A 17 14.14 -0.98 0.87
CA ARG A 17 13.57 -1.13 -0.48
C ARG A 17 12.08 -0.79 -0.45
N PHE A 18 11.36 -1.31 0.54
CA PHE A 18 9.94 -1.03 0.70
C PHE A 18 9.69 0.45 0.97
N ALA A 19 10.50 1.08 1.82
CA ALA A 19 10.41 2.52 2.10
C ALA A 19 10.58 3.39 0.84
N ARG A 20 11.47 3.02 -0.10
CA ARG A 20 11.58 3.70 -1.40
C ARG A 20 10.34 3.50 -2.26
N TYR A 21 9.75 2.31 -2.21
CA TYR A 21 8.55 2.04 -2.97
C TYR A 21 7.38 2.87 -2.44
N VAL A 22 7.19 2.93 -1.11
CA VAL A 22 6.23 3.82 -0.45
C VAL A 22 6.46 5.28 -0.85
N GLY A 23 7.70 5.76 -0.82
CA GLY A 23 8.02 7.11 -1.26
C GLY A 23 7.70 7.36 -2.74
N SER A 24 7.83 6.34 -3.59
CA SER A 24 7.44 6.42 -5.01
C SER A 24 5.92 6.48 -5.17
N THR A 25 5.16 5.76 -4.35
CA THR A 25 3.69 5.85 -4.31
C THR A 25 3.23 7.26 -3.95
N LEU A 26 3.81 7.85 -2.89
CA LEU A 26 3.53 9.24 -2.50
C LEU A 26 3.87 10.23 -3.62
N GLY A 27 5.04 10.06 -4.23
CA GLY A 27 5.48 10.89 -5.35
C GLY A 27 4.58 10.79 -6.59
N ALA A 28 4.09 9.59 -6.90
CA ALA A 28 3.18 9.36 -8.03
C ALA A 28 1.80 9.99 -7.81
N ALA A 29 1.31 9.99 -6.56
CA ALA A 29 0.06 10.64 -6.18
C ALA A 29 0.21 12.15 -5.88
N ALA A 30 1.45 12.67 -5.88
CA ALA A 30 1.77 14.05 -5.54
C ALA A 30 1.24 14.50 -4.16
N VAL A 31 1.31 13.62 -3.16
CA VAL A 31 0.86 13.88 -1.78
C VAL A 31 2.00 13.82 -0.77
N GLY A 32 1.78 14.40 0.42
CA GLY A 32 2.77 14.46 1.48
C GLY A 32 2.76 13.27 2.45
N SER A 33 3.59 13.36 3.49
CA SER A 33 3.77 12.31 4.50
C SER A 33 2.54 12.07 5.39
N GLU A 34 1.56 12.96 5.37
CA GLU A 34 0.26 12.76 6.00
C GLU A 34 -0.44 11.47 5.51
N HIS A 35 -0.14 11.02 4.29
CA HIS A 35 -0.64 9.77 3.69
C HIS A 35 0.33 8.58 3.84
N LEU A 36 1.36 8.69 4.69
CA LEU A 36 2.43 7.69 4.75
C LEU A 36 1.90 6.28 5.10
N ALA A 37 0.92 6.18 6.01
CA ALA A 37 0.34 4.90 6.39
C ALA A 37 -0.42 4.25 5.22
N ASP A 38 -1.28 4.99 4.54
CA ASP A 38 -2.04 4.47 3.38
C ASP A 38 -1.13 4.15 2.19
N ALA A 39 -0.05 4.91 2.01
CA ALA A 39 0.94 4.63 0.98
C ALA A 39 1.68 3.29 1.24
N HIS A 40 1.84 2.87 2.50
CA HIS A 40 2.35 1.52 2.80
C HIS A 40 1.37 0.45 2.34
N VAL A 41 0.07 0.66 2.54
CA VAL A 41 -0.97 -0.30 2.11
C VAL A 41 -0.99 -0.43 0.60
N ALA A 42 -1.03 0.68 -0.14
CA ALA A 42 -1.00 0.69 -1.60
C ALA A 42 0.29 0.03 -2.14
N ALA A 43 1.46 0.37 -1.56
CA ALA A 43 2.73 -0.24 -1.95
C ALA A 43 2.80 -1.75 -1.63
N ALA A 44 2.20 -2.20 -0.52
CA ALA A 44 2.16 -3.62 -0.15
C ALA A 44 1.31 -4.42 -1.14
N ALA A 45 0.12 -3.93 -1.47
CA ALA A 45 -0.76 -4.55 -2.47
C ALA A 45 -0.07 -4.60 -3.83
N ALA A 46 0.58 -3.51 -4.24
CA ALA A 46 1.27 -3.47 -5.52
C ALA A 46 2.52 -4.38 -5.56
N GLU A 47 3.31 -4.45 -4.47
CA GLU A 47 4.46 -5.37 -4.37
C GLU A 47 4.04 -6.84 -4.41
N ALA A 48 2.84 -7.16 -3.90
CA ALA A 48 2.25 -8.49 -3.96
C ALA A 48 1.74 -8.88 -5.37
N GLY A 49 1.76 -7.95 -6.33
CA GLY A 49 1.22 -8.14 -7.68
C GLY A 49 -0.28 -7.82 -7.81
N GLY A 50 -0.88 -7.20 -6.80
CA GLY A 50 -2.29 -6.81 -6.76
C GLY A 50 -3.07 -7.39 -5.58
N GLY A 51 -4.37 -7.11 -5.56
CA GLY A 51 -5.27 -7.59 -4.53
C GLY A 51 -6.40 -6.62 -4.19
N VAL A 52 -7.11 -6.92 -3.10
CA VAL A 52 -8.20 -6.11 -2.56
C VAL A 52 -7.74 -5.47 -1.25
N VAL A 53 -7.84 -4.14 -1.17
CA VAL A 53 -7.63 -3.37 0.05
C VAL A 53 -8.99 -3.01 0.63
N VAL A 54 -9.31 -3.57 1.80
CA VAL A 54 -10.55 -3.27 2.52
C VAL A 54 -10.28 -2.18 3.56
N THR A 55 -11.05 -1.08 3.53
CA THR A 55 -10.80 0.09 4.39
C THR A 55 -12.08 0.86 4.73
N SER A 56 -12.09 1.55 5.87
CA SER A 56 -13.16 2.50 6.22
C SER A 56 -13.00 3.87 5.55
N HIS A 57 -11.87 4.13 4.87
CA HIS A 57 -11.56 5.39 4.17
C HIS A 57 -11.13 5.09 2.72
N PRO A 58 -12.07 4.69 1.83
CA PRO A 58 -11.73 4.23 0.49
C PRO A 58 -11.18 5.34 -0.42
N ASP A 59 -11.60 6.60 -0.23
CA ASP A 59 -11.20 7.70 -1.11
C ASP A 59 -9.69 8.00 -1.01
N ASP A 60 -9.13 7.99 0.20
CA ASP A 60 -7.69 8.21 0.43
C ASP A 60 -6.85 7.13 -0.25
N LEU A 61 -7.30 5.88 -0.15
CA LEU A 61 -6.62 4.75 -0.76
C LEU A 61 -6.83 4.66 -2.27
N ALA A 62 -7.98 5.09 -2.78
CA ALA A 62 -8.25 5.16 -4.22
C ALA A 62 -7.28 6.12 -4.91
N LEU A 63 -7.01 7.28 -4.30
CA LEU A 63 -6.02 8.25 -4.79
C LEU A 63 -4.63 7.60 -4.92
N LEU A 64 -4.17 6.92 -3.88
CA LEU A 64 -2.85 6.29 -3.83
C LEU A 64 -2.73 5.05 -4.71
N CYS A 65 -3.83 4.32 -4.91
CA CYS A 65 -3.87 3.11 -5.74
C CYS A 65 -4.16 3.39 -7.21
N ALA A 66 -4.52 4.61 -7.60
CA ALA A 66 -4.87 4.96 -8.98
C ALA A 66 -3.85 4.48 -10.05
N PRO A 67 -2.52 4.49 -9.80
CA PRO A 67 -1.53 3.95 -10.75
C PRO A 67 -1.50 2.42 -10.87
N TYR A 68 -2.11 1.69 -9.92
CA TYR A 68 -2.03 0.23 -9.79
C TYR A 68 -3.34 -0.43 -10.22
N GLN A 69 -3.52 -0.65 -11.53
CA GLN A 69 -4.76 -1.19 -12.12
C GLN A 69 -5.18 -2.59 -11.61
N PHE A 70 -4.27 -3.29 -10.94
CA PHE A 70 -4.48 -4.62 -10.35
C PHE A 70 -4.78 -4.57 -8.85
N VAL A 71 -4.99 -3.37 -8.28
CA VAL A 71 -5.42 -3.17 -6.90
C VAL A 71 -6.85 -2.63 -6.90
N THR A 72 -7.74 -3.31 -6.17
CA THR A 72 -9.12 -2.87 -5.93
C THR A 72 -9.23 -2.35 -4.50
N VAL A 73 -9.90 -1.23 -4.30
CA VAL A 73 -10.18 -0.66 -2.98
C VAL A 73 -11.66 -0.86 -2.70
N GLU A 74 -11.98 -1.52 -1.59
CA GLU A 74 -13.34 -1.83 -1.15
C GLU A 74 -13.62 -1.18 0.21
N PRO A 75 -14.85 -0.68 0.44
CA PRO A 75 -15.25 -0.22 1.76
C PRO A 75 -15.38 -1.41 2.73
N LEU A 76 -15.14 -1.15 4.01
CA LEU A 76 -15.30 -2.11 5.10
C LEU A 76 -16.76 -2.27 5.54
#